data_AF-A0A0M3V9M2-F1
#
_entry.id   AF-A0A0M3V9M2-F1
#
_cell.length_a   1.000
_cell.length_b   1.000
_cell.length_c   1.000
_cell.angle_alpha   90.00
_cell.angle_beta   90.00
_cell.angle_gamma   90.00
#
_symmetry.space_group_name_H-M   'P 1'
#
loop_
_entity.id
_entity.type
_entity.pdbx_description
1 polymer ?
#
loop_
_entity_poly.entity_id
_entity_poly.type
_entity_poly.pdbx_seq_one_letter_code
_entity_poly.pdbx_strand_id
1 'polypeptide(L)' 'MINTGDELICTDGNNCYVEGYICTIGNFINERFFEVMTGNKKECWYARKDNEGIYVAFDAFKRVVWFDKLEY' A
#
# COMPACT_ATOMS: atom_id res chain seq x y z
N MET A 1 -8.33 3.12 11.54
CA MET A 1 -7.59 1.86 11.86
C MET A 1 -7.60 1.00 10.60
N ILE A 2 -6.48 0.36 10.23
CA ILE A 2 -6.40 -0.51 9.05
C ILE A 2 -6.22 -1.97 9.48
N ASN A 3 -6.84 -2.91 8.77
CA ASN A 3 -6.79 -4.34 9.05
C ASN A 3 -6.52 -5.15 7.77
N THR A 4 -6.08 -6.40 7.93
CA THR A 4 -5.97 -7.34 6.81
C THR A 4 -7.33 -7.49 6.13
N GLY A 5 -7.35 -7.39 4.81
CA GLY A 5 -8.57 -7.40 4.00
C GLY A 5 -9.16 -6.02 3.72
N ASP A 6 -8.73 -4.96 4.42
CA ASP A 6 -9.14 -3.59 4.07
C ASP A 6 -8.60 -3.22 2.68
N GLU A 7 -9.31 -2.33 1.99
CA GLU A 7 -8.90 -1.78 0.70
C GLU A 7 -8.22 -0.41 0.87
N LEU A 8 -7.18 -0.19 0.08
CA LEU A 8 -6.45 1.06 -0.03
C LEU A 8 -6.56 1.57 -1.46
N ILE A 9 -6.65 2.88 -1.62
CA ILE A 9 -6.62 3.55 -2.93
C ILE A 9 -5.31 4.32 -3.07
N CYS A 10 -4.62 4.13 -4.20
CA CYS A 10 -3.42 4.88 -4.54
C CYS A 10 -3.78 6.35 -4.82
N THR A 11 -3.15 7.28 -4.11
CA THR A 11 -3.42 8.73 -4.20
C THR A 11 -2.26 9.53 -4.80
N ASP A 12 -1.03 8.99 -4.76
CA ASP A 12 0.11 9.50 -5.54
C ASP A 12 0.92 8.31 -6.04
N GLY A 13 0.78 8.04 -7.33
CA GLY A 13 1.27 6.84 -7.97
C GLY A 13 2.65 6.95 -8.62
N ASN A 14 3.10 5.83 -9.16
CA ASN A 14 4.28 5.72 -10.02
C ASN A 14 4.08 4.58 -11.04
N ASN A 15 5.17 4.12 -11.68
CA ASN A 15 5.12 3.03 -12.66
C ASN A 15 4.66 1.67 -12.10
N CYS A 16 4.65 1.49 -10.78
CA CYS A 16 4.18 0.27 -10.11
C CYS A 16 2.70 0.35 -9.75
N TYR A 17 2.22 1.54 -9.35
CA TYR A 17 0.85 1.80 -8.93
C TYR A 17 0.36 3.09 -9.56
N VAL A 18 -0.66 3.00 -10.41
CA VAL A 18 -1.32 4.19 -10.96
C VAL A 18 -2.25 4.80 -9.91
N GLU A 19 -2.40 6.12 -9.92
CA GLU A 19 -3.38 6.82 -9.09
C GLU A 19 -4.80 6.27 -9.35
N GLY A 20 -5.57 6.09 -8.28
CA GLY A 20 -6.89 5.45 -8.31
C GLY A 20 -6.85 3.91 -8.30
N TYR A 21 -5.67 3.28 -8.37
CA TYR A 21 -5.57 1.82 -8.23
C TYR A 21 -5.96 1.38 -6.82
N ILE A 22 -6.81 0.36 -6.73
CA ILE A 22 -7.26 -0.23 -5.47
C ILE A 22 -6.47 -1.50 -5.19
N CYS A 23 -5.91 -1.60 -3.99
CA CYS A 23 -5.20 -2.78 -3.51
C CYS A 23 -5.73 -3.23 -2.15
N THR A 24 -5.47 -4.48 -1.79
CA THR A 24 -5.94 -5.08 -0.53
C THR A 24 -4.78 -5.23 0.45
N ILE A 25 -5.02 -4.92 1.71
CA ILE A 25 -4.07 -5.14 2.81
C ILE A 25 -3.93 -6.65 3.08
N GLY A 26 -2.70 -7.15 3.00
CA GLY A 26 -2.32 -8.51 3.37
C GLY A 26 -1.96 -8.63 4.86
N ASN A 27 -0.96 -9.45 5.19
CA ASN A 27 -0.57 -9.68 6.57
C ASN A 27 0.18 -8.49 7.17
N PHE A 28 0.03 -8.29 8.48
CA PHE A 28 0.87 -7.36 9.23
C PHE A 28 2.13 -8.06 9.70
N ILE A 29 3.28 -7.43 9.47
CA ILE A 29 4.57 -7.86 10.00
C ILE A 29 4.71 -7.30 11.42
N ASN A 30 4.30 -6.04 11.63
CA ASN A 30 4.21 -5.38 12.92
C ASN A 30 3.26 -4.16 12.84
N GLU A 31 3.25 -3.32 13.88
CA GLU A 31 2.39 -2.13 13.97
C GLU A 31 2.61 -1.09 12.84
N ARG A 32 3.78 -1.10 12.19
CA ARG A 32 4.17 -0.14 11.14
C ARG A 32 4.22 -0.75 9.75
N PHE A 33 4.57 -2.02 9.63
CA PHE A 33 4.84 -2.67 8.35
C PHE A 33 3.84 -3.78 8.05
N PHE A 34 3.35 -3.80 6.82
CA PHE A 34 2.33 -4.75 6.37
C PHE A 34 2.43 -4.99 4.86
N GLU A 35 1.76 -6.03 4.38
CA GLU A 35 1.73 -6.40 2.97
C GLU A 35 0.63 -5.64 2.22
N VAL A 36 0.92 -5.22 1.00
CA VAL A 36 -0.07 -4.76 0.03
C VAL A 36 -0.07 -5.75 -1.13
N MET A 37 -1.20 -6.41 -1.34
CA MET A 37 -1.32 -7.43 -2.36
C MET A 37 -1.31 -6.81 -3.75
N THR A 38 -0.56 -7.41 -4.68
CA THR A 38 -0.65 -7.08 -6.10
C THR A 38 -1.76 -7.91 -6.76
N GLY A 39 -2.23 -7.49 -7.95
CA GLY A 39 -3.38 -8.10 -8.63
C GLY A 39 -3.32 -9.62 -8.83
N ASN A 40 -2.14 -10.25 -8.74
CA ASN A 40 -1.98 -11.71 -8.87
C ASN A 40 -2.12 -12.50 -7.55
N LYS A 41 -2.41 -11.84 -6.41
CA LYS A 41 -2.63 -12.42 -5.06
C LYS A 41 -1.50 -13.31 -4.49
N LYS A 42 -0.46 -13.61 -5.27
CA LYS A 42 0.73 -14.39 -4.87
C LYS A 42 1.96 -13.52 -4.63
N GLU A 43 1.88 -12.26 -5.00
CA GLU A 43 2.93 -11.27 -4.85
C GLU A 43 2.40 -10.11 -4.01
N CYS A 44 3.28 -9.51 -3.22
CA CYS A 44 2.98 -8.35 -2.41
C CYS A 44 4.16 -7.39 -2.40
N TRP A 45 3.87 -6.14 -2.07
CA TRP A 45 4.87 -5.18 -1.62
C TRP A 45 4.74 -4.96 -0.13
N TYR A 46 5.82 -4.54 0.52
CA TYR A 46 5.79 -4.14 1.92
C TYR A 46 5.51 -2.64 2.01
N ALA A 47 4.36 -2.31 2.59
CA ALA A 47 4.00 -0.95 2.91
C ALA A 47 4.38 -0.59 4.34
N ARG A 48 4.58 0.70 4.55
CA ARG A 48 4.78 1.32 5.85
C ARG A 48 3.61 2.24 6.15
N LYS A 49 3.20 2.25 7.42
CA LYS A 49 2.32 3.25 7.99
C LYS A 49 3.02 3.96 9.13
N ASP A 50 2.98 5.28 9.10
CA ASP A 50 3.41 6.14 10.20
C ASP A 50 2.62 7.45 10.22
N ASN A 51 3.20 8.50 10.82
CA ASN A 51 2.55 9.79 10.98
C ASN A 51 2.40 10.55 9.66
N GLU A 52 3.14 10.20 8.60
CA GLU A 52 3.01 10.83 7.29
C GLU A 52 1.89 10.20 6.45
N GLY A 53 1.53 8.95 6.74
CA GLY A 53 0.45 8.25 6.05
C GLY A 53 0.78 6.78 5.79
N ILE A 54 0.22 6.25 4.71
CA ILE A 54 0.43 4.88 4.24
C ILE A 54 1.14 4.91 2.90
N TYR A 55 2.26 4.19 2.79
CA TYR A 55 3.04 4.22 1.56
C TYR A 55 3.90 2.99 1.30
N VAL A 56 4.29 2.81 0.04
CA VAL A 56 5.33 1.86 -0.40
C VAL A 56 6.49 2.64 -0.99
N ALA A 57 7.71 2.37 -0.51
CA ALA A 57 8.93 2.99 -1.04
C ALA A 57 9.63 2.03 -2.01
N PHE A 58 9.99 2.53 -3.20
CA PHE A 58 10.72 1.76 -4.19
C PHE A 58 12.09 2.38 -4.44
N ASP A 59 13.15 1.68 -4.01
CA ASP A 59 14.54 2.12 -4.21
C ASP A 59 14.89 2.33 -5.68
N ALA A 60 14.40 1.43 -6.55
CA ALA A 60 14.66 1.46 -7.99
C ALA A 60 14.13 2.73 -8.69
N PHE A 61 13.14 3.41 -8.11
CA PHE A 61 12.47 4.55 -8.74
C PHE A 61 12.67 5.87 -8.00
N LYS A 62 13.44 5.88 -6.88
CA LYS A 62 13.58 7.04 -5.97
C LYS A 62 12.24 7.74 -5.69
N ARG A 63 11.15 6.98 -5.61
CA ARG A 63 9.80 7.52 -5.50
C ARG A 63 8.95 6.63 -4.60
N VAL A 64 8.13 7.29 -3.80
CA VAL A 64 7.17 6.70 -2.88
C VAL A 64 5.80 6.64 -3.57
N VAL A 65 5.03 5.61 -3.29
CA VAL A 65 3.61 5.52 -3.65
C VAL A 65 2.79 5.70 -2.40
N TRP A 66 1.85 6.64 -2.42
CA TRP A 66 0.98 6.96 -1.29
C TRP A 66 -0.41 6.36 -1.47
N PHE A 67 -1.02 6.00 -0.33
CA PHE A 67 -2.32 5.40 -0.29
C PHE A 67 -3.17 6.01 0.82
N ASP A 68 -4.48 6.06 0.58
CA ASP A 68 -5.49 6.29 1.61
C ASP A 68 -6.32 5.04 1.84
N LYS A 69 -6.90 4.93 3.04
CA LYS A 69 -7.89 3.89 3.32
C LYS A 69 -9.16 4.19 2.53
N LEU A 70 -9.66 3.21 1.79
CA LEU A 70 -10.96 3.31 1.15
C LEU A 70 -12.05 3.10 2.22
N GLU A 71 -12.84 4.14 2.49
CA GLU A 71 -14.00 4.09 3.40
C GLU A 71 -15.28 4.14 2.55
N TYR A 72 -16.22 3.23 2.82
CA TYR A 72 -17.55 3.18 2.19
C TYR A 72 -18.59 3.86 3.07
#